data_AF-A0A4Z1T711-F1
#
_entry.id   AF-A0A4Z1T711-F1
#
_cell.length_a   1.000
_cell.length_b   1.000
_cell.length_c   1.000
_cell.angle_alpha   90.00
_cell.angle_beta   90.00
_cell.angle_gamma   90.00
#
_symmetry.space_group_name_H-M   'P 1'
#
loop_
_entity.id
_entity.type
_entity.pdbx_description
1 polymer ?
#
loop_
_entity_poly.entity_id
_entity_poly.type
_entity_poly.pdbx_seq_one_letter_code
_entity_poly.pdbx_strand_id
1 'polypeptide(L)'
;MTEPQRLYCTCHGTEHPLVEVKGGALCCENCGNIVCEAQGAGPCIFCGNLFVNEKGSVQDVLLVSEKASPEAKEIARRLDLHLQLRSKTMTTMALNDTDLVAAEQFRQTIFKRVEEAAELDPEQAIIDDQEGLLGFMGD
;
A
#
# COMPACT_ATOMS: atom_id res chain seq x y z
N MET A 1 34.78 2.06 1.70
CA MET A 1 33.51 1.32 1.74
C MET A 1 32.60 2.01 0.74
N THR A 2 32.42 1.43 -0.44
CA THR A 2 31.61 1.99 -1.53
C THR A 2 30.14 1.81 -1.17
N GLU A 3 29.38 2.91 -1.08
CA GLU A 3 27.93 2.88 -0.96
C GLU A 3 27.34 2.00 -2.08
N PRO A 4 26.38 1.09 -1.79
CA PRO A 4 25.77 0.27 -2.82
C PRO A 4 25.10 1.18 -3.85
N GLN A 5 25.57 1.12 -5.09
CA GLN A 5 25.02 1.92 -6.18
C GLN A 5 23.61 1.43 -6.50
N ARG A 6 22.62 2.33 -6.41
CA ARG A 6 21.24 2.05 -6.81
C ARG A 6 21.19 1.95 -8.34
N LEU A 7 20.73 0.82 -8.85
CA LEU A 7 20.67 0.55 -10.29
C LEU A 7 19.22 0.56 -10.80
N TYR A 8 19.08 0.91 -12.08
CA TYR A 8 17.82 0.73 -12.77
C TYR A 8 17.57 -0.77 -12.97
N CYS A 9 16.43 -1.26 -12.47
CA CYS A 9 16.03 -2.65 -12.60
C CYS A 9 14.52 -2.72 -12.78
N THR A 10 14.06 -3.65 -13.62
CA THR A 10 12.65 -3.85 -13.95
C THR A 10 12.22 -5.31 -13.71
N CYS A 11 12.93 -6.03 -12.84
CA CYS A 11 12.68 -7.45 -12.60
C CYS A 11 11.40 -7.72 -11.78
N HIS A 12 10.92 -6.76 -10.99
CA HIS A 12 9.73 -6.92 -10.13
C HIS A 12 9.77 -8.16 -9.21
N GLY A 13 10.96 -8.59 -8.78
CA GLY A 13 11.11 -9.74 -7.88
C GLY A 13 11.43 -11.08 -8.56
N THR A 14 11.48 -11.14 -9.89
CA THR A 14 11.75 -12.40 -10.61
C THR A 14 13.23 -12.80 -10.61
N GLU A 15 14.13 -11.81 -10.57
CA GLU A 15 15.59 -12.01 -10.62
C GLU A 15 16.27 -11.64 -9.29
N HIS A 16 15.78 -10.60 -8.63
CA HIS A 16 16.34 -10.07 -7.39
C HIS A 16 15.28 -10.11 -6.29
N PRO A 17 15.65 -10.42 -5.03
CA PRO A 17 14.73 -10.36 -3.92
C PRO A 17 14.07 -8.98 -3.80
N LEU A 18 12.79 -8.96 -3.38
CA LEU A 18 12.07 -7.72 -3.13
C LEU A 18 12.58 -7.08 -1.84
N VAL A 19 12.57 -5.75 -1.79
CA VAL A 19 12.84 -5.04 -0.53
C VAL A 19 11.64 -5.23 0.39
N GLU A 20 11.84 -5.96 1.48
CA GLU A 20 10.79 -6.25 2.45
C GLU A 20 10.48 -5.02 3.32
N VAL A 21 9.19 -4.78 3.54
CA VAL A 21 8.67 -3.80 4.50
C VAL A 21 7.63 -4.48 5.38
N LYS A 22 7.29 -3.88 6.53
CA LYS A 22 6.23 -4.42 7.40
C LYS A 22 4.93 -4.57 6.61
N GLY A 23 4.54 -5.82 6.35
CA GLY A 23 3.30 -6.16 5.64
C GLY A 23 3.46 -6.53 4.16
N GLY A 24 4.68 -6.57 3.60
CA GLY A 24 4.88 -7.04 2.22
C GLY A 24 6.15 -6.51 1.55
N ALA A 25 6.02 -6.17 0.27
CA ALA A 25 7.11 -5.61 -0.53
C ALA A 25 7.02 -4.09 -0.66
N LEU A 26 8.17 -3.43 -0.74
CA LEU A 26 8.26 -2.00 -1.00
C LEU A 26 7.71 -1.69 -2.40
N CYS A 27 6.63 -0.91 -2.48
CA CYS A 27 6.06 -0.44 -3.74
C CYS A 27 5.92 1.09 -3.74
N CYS A 28 6.05 1.70 -4.92
CA CYS A 28 5.85 3.12 -5.08
C CYS A 28 4.36 3.42 -5.22
N GLU A 29 3.75 4.03 -4.20
CA GLU A 29 2.32 4.39 -4.23
C GLU A 29 1.96 5.41 -5.32
N ASN A 30 2.94 6.13 -5.90
CA ASN A 30 2.69 7.10 -6.96
C ASN A 30 2.66 6.49 -8.37
N CYS A 31 3.42 5.41 -8.63
CA CYS A 31 3.56 4.83 -9.97
C CYS A 31 3.43 3.30 -10.04
N GLY A 32 3.24 2.64 -8.90
CA GLY A 32 3.09 1.18 -8.79
C GLY A 32 4.39 0.37 -8.86
N ASN A 33 5.56 0.99 -9.03
CA ASN A 33 6.81 0.23 -9.16
C ASN A 33 7.14 -0.56 -7.89
N ILE A 34 7.31 -1.87 -8.02
CA ILE A 34 7.74 -2.79 -6.95
C ILE A 34 9.27 -2.81 -6.90
N VAL A 35 9.84 -2.67 -5.70
CA VAL A 35 11.29 -2.46 -5.51
C VAL A 35 12.00 -3.75 -5.13
N CYS A 36 13.07 -4.07 -5.85
CA CYS A 36 14.02 -5.13 -5.50
C CYS A 36 15.35 -4.61 -4.93
N GLU A 37 16.14 -5.48 -4.34
CA GLU A 37 17.41 -5.14 -3.69
C GLU A 37 18.41 -4.44 -4.62
N ALA A 38 18.43 -4.79 -5.92
CA ALA A 38 19.31 -4.14 -6.91
C ALA A 38 18.99 -2.64 -7.11
N GLN A 39 17.73 -2.25 -6.91
CA GLN A 39 17.32 -0.85 -6.96
C GLN A 39 17.63 -0.13 -5.65
N GLY A 40 17.56 -0.86 -4.54
CA GLY A 40 17.80 -0.36 -3.20
C GLY A 40 16.75 0.64 -2.69
N ALA A 41 16.82 0.91 -1.40
CA ALA A 41 15.94 1.86 -0.72
C ALA A 41 16.30 3.32 -1.04
N GLY A 42 15.30 4.18 -1.25
CA GLY A 42 15.46 5.60 -1.58
C GLY A 42 14.25 6.14 -2.35
N PRO A 43 14.29 7.33 -2.96
CA PRO A 43 13.22 7.77 -3.86
C PRO A 43 13.05 6.79 -5.02
N CYS A 44 11.82 6.62 -5.49
CA CYS A 44 11.52 5.80 -6.66
C CYS A 44 12.36 6.25 -7.86
N ILE A 45 13.12 5.35 -8.45
CA ILE A 45 14.02 5.67 -9.57
C ILE A 45 13.27 5.97 -10.88
N PHE A 46 11.98 5.61 -10.96
CA PHE A 46 11.15 5.85 -12.15
C PHE A 46 10.48 7.22 -12.12
N CYS A 47 9.85 7.58 -11.00
CA CYS A 47 9.09 8.83 -10.90
C CYS A 47 9.67 9.86 -9.92
N GLY A 48 10.73 9.52 -9.18
CA GLY A 48 11.39 10.40 -8.22
C GLY A 48 10.64 10.57 -6.89
N ASN A 49 9.41 10.05 -6.74
CA ASN A 49 8.68 10.18 -5.49
C ASN A 49 9.27 9.29 -4.39
N LEU A 50 9.29 9.83 -3.17
CA LEU A 50 9.62 9.08 -1.98
C LEU A 50 8.52 8.08 -1.65
N PHE A 51 8.91 6.97 -1.01
CA PHE A 51 7.97 6.01 -0.45
C PHE A 51 7.31 6.64 0.77
N VAL A 52 6.08 7.12 0.60
CA VAL A 52 5.22 7.59 1.69
C VAL A 52 4.29 6.44 2.04
N ASN A 53 3.94 6.26 3.31
CA ASN A 53 2.85 5.36 3.68
C ASN A 53 1.51 6.12 3.73
N GLU A 54 0.41 5.37 3.78
CA GLU A 54 -0.98 5.85 3.87
C GLU A 54 -1.23 6.86 5.02
N LYS A 55 -0.34 6.93 6.02
CA LYS A 55 -0.40 7.89 7.13
C LYS A 55 0.43 9.16 6.91
N GLY A 56 0.97 9.37 5.70
CA GLY A 56 1.76 10.53 5.35
C GLY A 56 3.18 10.54 5.92
N SER A 57 3.61 9.47 6.59
CA SER A 57 5.00 9.31 7.02
C SER A 57 5.81 8.68 5.88
N VAL A 58 6.96 9.28 5.56
CA VAL A 58 7.97 8.62 4.73
C VAL A 58 8.26 7.28 5.40
N GLN A 59 8.19 6.16 4.67
CA GLN A 59 8.42 4.84 5.26
C GLN A 59 9.72 4.88 6.06
N ASP A 60 9.70 4.27 7.26
CA ASP A 60 10.79 4.20 8.26
C ASP A 60 12.15 3.73 7.68
N VAL A 61 12.21 3.34 6.42
CA VAL A 61 13.44 3.06 5.67
C VAL A 61 14.25 4.34 5.37
N LEU A 62 13.64 5.54 5.42
CA LEU A 62 14.41 6.78 5.64
C LEU A 62 14.62 6.98 7.14
N LEU A 63 15.48 6.13 7.72
CA LEU A 63 16.12 6.43 9.00
C LEU A 63 16.90 7.75 8.83
N VAL A 64 16.27 8.88 9.18
CA VAL A 64 17.00 10.09 9.53
C VAL A 64 17.67 9.77 10.87
N SER A 65 18.80 9.07 10.79
CA SER A 65 19.72 8.93 11.90
C SER A 65 20.08 10.34 12.38
N GLU A 66 20.23 10.56 13.69
CA GLU A 66 20.72 11.84 14.24
C GLU A 66 22.08 12.27 13.62
N LYS A 67 22.81 11.29 13.06
CA LYS A 67 24.04 11.42 12.28
C LYS A 67 23.87 11.90 10.83
N ALA A 68 22.65 12.15 10.36
CA ALA A 68 22.38 12.59 9.00
C ALA A 68 23.05 13.93 8.67
N SER A 69 23.57 14.04 7.43
CA SER A 69 24.26 15.23 6.95
C SER A 69 23.33 16.45 6.97
N PRO A 70 23.88 17.67 7.07
CA PRO A 70 23.07 18.89 7.04
C PRO A 70 22.23 19.02 5.75
N GLU A 71 22.70 18.56 4.59
CA GLU A 71 21.87 18.53 3.38
C GLU A 71 20.66 17.60 3.50
N ALA A 72 20.83 16.40 4.06
CA ALA A 72 19.72 15.45 4.23
C ALA A 72 18.63 16.01 5.17
N LYS A 73 19.05 16.73 6.22
CA LYS A 73 18.13 17.41 7.15
C LYS A 73 17.36 18.54 6.47
N GLU A 74 18.03 19.32 5.60
CA GLU A 74 17.38 20.40 4.85
C GLU A 74 16.40 19.86 3.80
N ILE A 75 16.75 18.76 3.12
CA ILE A 75 15.84 18.09 2.18
C ILE A 75 14.58 17.59 2.90
N ALA A 76 14.74 16.95 4.06
CA ALA A 76 13.61 16.50 4.88
C ALA A 76 12.72 17.67 5.32
N ARG A 77 13.32 18.78 5.75
CA ARG A 77 12.59 20.00 6.15
C ARG A 77 11.81 20.62 4.98
N ARG A 78 12.43 20.73 3.80
CA ARG A 78 11.74 21.23 2.59
C ARG A 78 10.58 20.35 2.18
N LEU A 79 10.74 19.04 2.32
CA LEU A 79 9.70 18.08 2.00
C LEU A 79 8.51 18.18 2.96
N ASP A 80 8.76 18.28 4.26
CA ASP A 80 7.73 18.47 5.28
C ASP A 80 6.88 19.71 4.98
N LEU A 81 7.54 20.82 4.64
CA LEU A 81 6.85 22.04 4.22
C LEU A 81 6.00 21.83 2.96
N HIS A 82 6.51 21.09 1.98
CA HIS A 82 5.80 20.82 0.72
C HIS A 82 4.56 19.95 0.94
N LEU A 83 4.64 18.96 1.82
CA LEU A 83 3.52 18.10 2.21
C LEU A 83 2.46 18.88 2.98
N GLN A 84 2.86 19.77 3.90
CA GLN A 84 1.93 20.64 4.62
C GLN A 84 1.19 21.59 3.66
N LEU A 85 1.89 22.17 2.69
CA LEU A 85 1.27 23.02 1.67
C LEU A 85 0.34 22.22 0.75
N ARG A 86 0.73 21.01 0.35
CA ARG A 86 -0.11 20.12 -0.45
C ARG A 86 -1.35 19.65 0.31
N SER A 87 -1.23 19.36 1.60
CA SER A 87 -2.36 19.07 2.50
C SER A 87 -3.34 20.25 2.58
N LYS A 88 -2.84 21.49 2.62
CA LYS A 88 -3.67 22.70 2.56
C LYS A 88 -4.27 22.98 1.18
N THR A 89 -3.65 22.48 0.11
CA THR A 89 -4.08 22.69 -1.28
C THR A 89 -5.03 21.58 -1.75
N MET A 90 -4.97 20.38 -1.16
CA MET A 90 -6.06 19.42 -1.29
C MET A 90 -7.24 19.94 -0.49
N THR A 91 -8.26 20.43 -1.21
CA THR A 91 -9.57 20.71 -0.64
C THR A 91 -10.12 19.39 -0.09
N THR A 92 -9.97 19.16 1.21
CA THR A 92 -10.74 18.13 1.89
C THR A 92 -12.20 18.54 1.74
N MET A 93 -12.94 17.87 0.86
CA MET A 93 -14.39 18.01 0.88
C MET A 93 -14.82 17.53 2.25
N ALA A 94 -15.37 18.43 3.06
CA ALA A 94 -16.00 18.04 4.31
C ALA A 94 -17.11 17.06 3.95
N LEU A 95 -16.96 15.81 4.37
CA LEU A 95 -17.98 14.79 4.20
C LEU A 95 -19.23 15.27 4.91
N ASN A 96 -20.37 15.23 4.22
CA ASN A 96 -21.64 15.57 4.86
C ASN A 96 -22.14 14.36 5.67
N ASP A 97 -23.13 14.58 6.55
CA ASP A 97 -23.65 13.53 7.42
C ASP A 97 -24.16 12.31 6.64
N THR A 98 -24.67 12.53 5.41
CA THR A 98 -25.11 11.44 4.51
C THR A 98 -23.94 10.57 4.06
N ASP A 99 -22.81 11.19 3.71
CA ASP A 99 -21.61 10.47 3.27
C ASP A 99 -21.04 9.62 4.41
N LEU A 100 -21.06 10.16 5.64
CA LEU A 100 -20.61 9.44 6.84
C LEU A 100 -21.51 8.23 7.15
N VAL A 101 -22.83 8.41 7.05
CA VAL A 101 -23.80 7.32 7.24
C VAL A 101 -23.64 6.25 6.16
N ALA A 102 -23.47 6.64 4.89
CA ALA A 102 -23.26 5.72 3.79
C ALA A 102 -21.97 4.90 3.97
N ALA A 103 -20.88 5.55 4.40
CA ALA A 103 -19.62 4.88 4.71
C ALA A 103 -19.76 3.86 5.85
N GLU A 104 -20.51 4.21 6.90
CA GLU A 104 -20.76 3.30 8.03
C GLU A 104 -21.60 2.10 7.61
N GLN A 105 -22.65 2.30 6.82
CA GLN A 105 -23.48 1.22 6.28
C GLN A 105 -22.69 0.27 5.38
N PHE A 106 -21.82 0.82 4.54
CA PHE A 106 -20.93 0.03 3.71
C PHE A 106 -20.03 -0.85 4.58
N ARG A 107 -19.38 -0.24 5.59
CA ARG A 107 -18.50 -0.95 6.53
C ARG A 107 -19.23 -2.10 7.25
N GLN A 108 -20.43 -1.85 7.76
CA GLN A 108 -21.25 -2.88 8.42
C GLN A 108 -21.62 -4.02 7.48
N THR A 109 -21.94 -3.71 6.22
CA THR A 109 -22.25 -4.72 5.21
C THR A 109 -21.07 -5.63 4.91
N ILE A 110 -19.86 -5.07 4.80
CA ILE A 110 -18.64 -5.86 4.59
C ILE A 110 -18.38 -6.78 5.77
N PHE A 111 -18.44 -6.28 7.00
CA PHE A 111 -18.22 -7.11 8.18
C PHE A 111 -19.22 -8.26 8.28
N LYS A 112 -20.50 -7.98 8.07
CA LYS A 112 -21.54 -9.01 8.09
C LYS A 112 -21.26 -10.11 7.07
N ARG A 113 -20.86 -9.76 5.85
CA ARG A 113 -20.54 -10.75 4.80
C ARG A 113 -19.31 -11.58 5.14
N VAL A 114 -18.32 -10.99 5.82
CA VAL A 114 -17.12 -11.72 6.27
C VAL A 114 -17.48 -12.69 7.39
N GLU A 115 -18.34 -12.29 8.33
CA GLU A 115 -18.86 -13.18 9.39
C GLU A 115 -19.68 -14.32 8.80
N GLU A 116 -20.64 -14.00 7.92
CA GLU A 116 -21.44 -15.00 7.19
C GLU A 116 -20.55 -15.98 6.42
N ALA A 117 -19.50 -15.49 5.74
CA ALA A 117 -18.56 -16.36 5.03
C ALA A 117 -17.66 -17.19 5.95
N ALA A 118 -17.37 -16.71 7.16
CA ALA A 118 -16.56 -17.44 8.14
C ALA A 118 -17.34 -18.56 8.83
N GLU A 119 -18.67 -18.45 8.89
CA GLU A 119 -19.57 -19.47 9.45
C GLU A 119 -19.89 -20.61 8.46
N LEU A 120 -19.57 -20.45 7.18
CA LEU A 120 -19.74 -21.50 6.18
C LEU A 120 -18.65 -22.56 6.32
N ASP A 121 -19.05 -23.83 6.42
CA ASP A 121 -18.14 -24.96 6.25
C ASP A 121 -17.71 -25.03 4.78
N PRO A 122 -16.42 -24.84 4.45
CA PRO A 122 -15.95 -24.79 3.07
C PRO A 122 -16.23 -26.07 2.29
N GLU A 123 -16.19 -27.24 2.94
CA GLU A 123 -16.46 -28.51 2.27
C GLU A 123 -17.95 -28.62 1.92
N GLN A 124 -18.85 -28.27 2.84
CA GLN A 124 -20.28 -28.28 2.59
C GLN A 124 -20.69 -27.23 1.55
N ALA A 125 -20.10 -26.03 1.58
CA ALA A 125 -20.39 -24.98 0.60
C ALA A 125 -19.98 -25.38 -0.83
N ILE A 126 -18.88 -26.13 -0.99
CA ILE A 126 -18.46 -26.68 -2.28
C ILE A 126 -19.44 -27.77 -2.76
N ILE A 127 -19.89 -28.64 -1.86
CA ILE A 127 -20.88 -29.69 -2.18
C ILE A 127 -22.20 -29.06 -2.61
N ASP A 128 -22.71 -28.08 -1.86
CA ASP A 128 -23.98 -27.41 -2.16
C ASP A 128 -23.96 -26.68 -3.51
N ASP A 129 -22.82 -26.07 -3.88
CA ASP A 129 -22.63 -25.45 -5.19
C ASP A 129 -22.59 -26.48 -6.34
N GLN A 130 -21.91 -27.61 -6.13
CA GLN A 130 -21.83 -28.71 -7.10
C GLN A 130 -23.18 -29.43 -7.27
N GLU A 131 -23.90 -29.69 -6.19
CA GLU A 131 -25.22 -30.34 -6.19
C GLU A 131 -26.32 -29.38 -6.70
N GLY A 132 -26.21 -28.08 -6.42
CA GLY A 132 -27.08 -27.05 -6.98
C GLY A 132 -26.96 -26.92 -8.51
N LEU A 133 -25.77 -27.17 -9.07
CA LEU A 133 -25.54 -27.25 -10.52
C LEU A 133 -26.08 -28.56 -11.13
N LEU A 134 -26.03 -29.67 -10.40
CA LEU A 134 -26.52 -30.98 -10.86
C LEU A 134 -28.04 -31.12 -10.76
N GLY A 135 -28.68 -30.39 -9.84
CA GLY A 135 -30.15 -30.34 -9.70
C GLY A 135 -30.89 -29.66 -10.87
N PHE A 136 -30.18 -28.94 -11.75
CA PHE A 136 -30.73 -28.41 -13.01
C PHE A 136 -30.68 -29.41 -14.18
N MET A 137 -30.06 -30.58 -14.01
CA MET A 137 -29.97 -31.64 -15.03
C MET A 137 -30.83 -32.88 -14.72
N GLY A 138 -31.67 -32.85 -13.67
CA GLY A 138 -32.57 -33.96 -13.31
C GLY A 138 -34.04 -33.60 -13.44
N ASP A 139 -34.68 -34.23 -14.44
CA ASP A 139 -36.10 -34.27 -14.86
C ASP A 139 -36.74 -33.04 -15.55
#